data_AF-A0A1D3JCE9-F1
#
_entry.id   AF-A0A1D3JCE9-F1
#
_cell.length_a   1.000
_cell.length_b   1.000
_cell.length_c   1.000
_cell.angle_alpha   90.00
_cell.angle_beta   90.00
_cell.angle_gamma   90.00
#
_symmetry.space_group_name_H-M   'P 1'
#
loop_
_entity.id
_entity.type
_entity.pdbx_description
1 polymer ?
#
loop_
_entity_poly.entity_id
_entity_poly.type
_entity_poly.pdbx_seq_one_letter_code
_entity_poly.pdbx_strand_id
1 'polypeptide(L)'
;MSVPFKKYPLETLYNEFNEESNVTTSELCQSFRDKDLEFRGIHKFCNKLVRNLKNILNNKLDNNLVTDPCSYLNYWMSNEIYAIVSSDSVKYNTFISMLSFPWINTYTSSSNKVENCSNPSNIFYSVTDIDQFNNIINYVHNFKFVEKKISSIKPDEKENYCKYIYSFIQQYDEYISICNADKYGNCYKLPKHPSEYNPQNFYNQLKCNELNEPNAESQGDPPLGDKDSPSIYIESSESNSFHILPIFSSLFGALLVSLLTYKLTPVGSFLNKRIFNNRKTQENIYNEMNNIDLEDISEGVNINLDNDPFHITYQQV
;
A
#
# COMPACT_ATOMS: atom_id res chain seq x y z
N MET A 1 -6.32 15.27 -0.86
CA MET A 1 -7.22 15.49 -2.01
C MET A 1 -7.41 14.14 -2.69
N SER A 2 -8.64 13.61 -2.70
CA SER A 2 -8.96 12.30 -3.26
C SER A 2 -8.99 12.36 -4.78
N VAL A 3 -8.11 11.62 -5.44
CA VAL A 3 -8.13 11.44 -6.89
C VAL A 3 -9.45 10.74 -7.28
N PRO A 4 -10.12 11.10 -8.40
CA PRO A 4 -11.40 10.51 -8.76
C PRO A 4 -11.25 9.02 -9.07
N PHE A 5 -11.90 8.17 -8.27
CA PHE A 5 -11.70 6.71 -8.23
C PHE A 5 -12.14 5.93 -9.49
N LYS A 6 -12.74 6.59 -10.49
CA LYS A 6 -13.51 5.98 -11.59
C LYS A 6 -12.69 5.43 -12.78
N LYS A 7 -11.38 5.19 -12.58
CA LYS A 7 -10.43 4.89 -13.68
C LYS A 7 -9.25 4.00 -13.28
N TYR A 8 -9.38 3.17 -12.24
CA TYR A 8 -8.27 2.35 -11.78
C TYR A 8 -8.31 0.92 -12.36
N PRO A 9 -7.17 0.35 -12.76
CA PRO A 9 -7.12 -0.98 -13.38
C PRO A 9 -7.82 -2.10 -12.59
N LEU A 10 -7.85 -1.98 -11.26
CA LEU A 10 -8.49 -2.94 -10.36
C LEU A 10 -9.75 -2.41 -9.66
N GLU A 11 -10.28 -1.27 -10.11
CA GLU A 11 -11.47 -0.65 -9.52
C GLU A 11 -12.68 -1.59 -9.50
N THR A 12 -12.89 -2.35 -10.58
CA THR A 12 -14.02 -3.28 -10.67
C THR A 12 -13.96 -4.34 -9.59
N LEU A 13 -12.77 -4.88 -9.29
CA LEU A 13 -12.61 -5.86 -8.21
C LEU A 13 -12.79 -5.23 -6.83
N TYR A 14 -12.31 -3.99 -6.63
CA TYR A 14 -12.54 -3.25 -5.39
C TYR A 14 -14.04 -3.01 -5.15
N ASN A 15 -14.77 -2.64 -6.20
CA ASN A 15 -16.22 -2.45 -6.16
C ASN A 15 -16.96 -3.77 -5.91
N GLU A 16 -16.53 -4.86 -6.55
CA GLU A 16 -17.06 -6.21 -6.30
C GLU A 16 -16.92 -6.58 -4.82
N PHE A 17 -15.77 -6.29 -4.18
CA PHE A 17 -15.58 -6.51 -2.74
C PHE A 17 -16.50 -5.66 -1.86
N ASN A 18 -16.91 -4.48 -2.34
CA ASN A 18 -17.80 -3.56 -1.64
C ASN A 18 -19.29 -3.85 -1.84
N GLU A 19 -19.66 -4.75 -2.74
CA GLU A 19 -21.05 -5.11 -2.99
C GLU A 19 -21.81 -5.59 -1.74
N GLU A 20 -23.08 -5.19 -1.66
CA GLU A 20 -24.01 -5.58 -0.61
C GLU A 20 -24.89 -6.79 -1.01
N SER A 21 -24.97 -7.07 -2.31
CA SER A 21 -25.68 -8.21 -2.87
C SER A 21 -25.10 -9.52 -2.36
N ASN A 22 -25.99 -10.46 -2.00
CA ASN A 22 -25.63 -11.82 -1.60
C ASN A 22 -24.78 -11.92 -0.31
N VAL A 23 -24.67 -10.84 0.46
CA VAL A 23 -24.05 -10.86 1.80
C VAL A 23 -25.03 -11.51 2.79
N THR A 24 -24.88 -12.81 3.02
CA THR A 24 -25.59 -13.50 4.10
C THR A 24 -24.86 -13.30 5.43
N THR A 25 -25.61 -13.24 6.54
CA THR A 25 -24.98 -13.19 7.87
C THR A 25 -24.23 -14.51 8.11
N SER A 26 -22.91 -14.44 8.28
CA SER A 26 -22.10 -15.56 8.70
C SER A 26 -22.19 -15.75 10.21
N GLU A 27 -22.27 -17.01 10.66
CA GLU A 27 -22.13 -17.36 12.08
C GLU A 27 -20.82 -16.84 12.69
N LEU A 28 -19.75 -16.82 11.89
CA LEU A 28 -18.43 -16.29 12.26
C LEU A 28 -18.44 -14.80 12.59
N CYS A 29 -19.48 -14.07 12.16
CA CYS A 29 -19.62 -12.64 12.37
C CYS A 29 -20.63 -12.28 13.47
N GLN A 30 -21.36 -13.24 14.05
CA GLN A 30 -22.46 -12.93 14.97
C GLN A 30 -22.03 -12.12 16.20
N SER A 31 -20.86 -12.44 16.76
CA SER A 31 -20.28 -11.75 17.93
C SER A 31 -19.98 -10.27 17.68
N PHE A 32 -19.91 -9.84 16.41
CA PHE A 32 -19.66 -8.45 16.06
C PHE A 32 -20.90 -7.57 16.11
N ARG A 33 -22.11 -8.12 16.23
CA ARG A 33 -23.35 -7.33 16.39
C ARG A 33 -23.28 -6.42 17.61
N ASP A 34 -22.78 -6.94 18.72
CA ASP A 34 -22.64 -6.18 19.97
C ASP A 34 -21.48 -5.17 19.92
N LYS A 35 -20.57 -5.35 18.96
CA LYS A 35 -19.42 -4.49 18.72
C LYS A 35 -19.66 -3.38 17.70
N ASP A 36 -20.81 -3.40 17.02
CA ASP A 36 -21.16 -2.45 15.97
C ASP A 36 -21.30 -1.01 16.48
N LEU A 37 -21.56 -0.82 17.78
CA LEU A 37 -21.58 0.51 18.41
C LEU A 37 -20.16 1.07 18.67
N GLU A 38 -19.23 0.21 19.06
CA GLU A 38 -17.83 0.56 19.35
C GLU A 38 -17.02 0.72 18.06
N PHE A 39 -17.25 -0.18 17.12
CA PHE A 39 -16.63 -0.24 15.80
C PHE A 39 -17.72 -0.17 14.74
N ARG A 40 -18.11 1.07 14.40
CA ARG A 40 -19.25 1.34 13.51
C ARG A 40 -19.19 0.50 12.24
N GLY A 41 -20.17 -0.40 12.08
CA GLY A 41 -20.32 -1.23 10.89
C GLY A 41 -19.44 -2.48 10.84
N ILE A 42 -18.73 -2.85 11.91
CA ILE A 42 -17.88 -4.05 11.96
C ILE A 42 -18.64 -5.34 11.66
N HIS A 43 -19.89 -5.46 12.10
CA HIS A 43 -20.68 -6.65 11.82
C HIS A 43 -20.93 -6.79 10.32
N LYS A 44 -21.33 -5.70 9.68
CA LYS A 44 -21.55 -5.64 8.23
C LYS A 44 -20.25 -5.89 7.47
N PHE A 45 -19.16 -5.26 7.91
CA PHE A 45 -17.83 -5.43 7.34
C PHE A 45 -17.35 -6.88 7.39
N CYS A 46 -17.48 -7.55 8.54
CA CYS A 46 -17.12 -8.95 8.69
C CYS A 46 -17.86 -9.85 7.68
N ASN A 47 -19.16 -9.61 7.47
CA ASN A 47 -19.93 -10.41 6.53
C ASN A 47 -19.45 -10.23 5.08
N LYS A 48 -19.07 -9.00 4.68
CA LYS A 48 -18.41 -8.75 3.39
C LYS A 48 -17.09 -9.48 3.28
N LEU A 49 -16.24 -9.39 4.32
CA LEU A 49 -14.96 -10.08 4.37
C LEU A 49 -15.10 -11.59 4.17
N VAL A 50 -16.01 -12.24 4.92
CA VAL A 50 -16.28 -13.67 4.81
C VAL A 50 -16.80 -14.04 3.41
N ARG A 51 -17.71 -13.23 2.84
CA ARG A 51 -18.20 -13.43 1.47
C ARG A 51 -17.06 -13.35 0.45
N ASN A 52 -16.26 -12.28 0.50
CA ASN A 52 -15.18 -12.02 -0.45
C ASN A 52 -14.13 -13.14 -0.38
N LEU A 53 -13.74 -13.54 0.83
CA LEU A 53 -12.80 -14.63 1.04
C LEU A 53 -13.34 -15.96 0.51
N LYS A 54 -14.62 -16.29 0.74
CA LYS A 54 -15.25 -17.48 0.14
C LYS A 54 -15.25 -17.42 -1.39
N ASN A 55 -15.50 -16.26 -1.99
CA ASN A 55 -15.48 -16.12 -3.44
C ASN A 55 -14.07 -16.37 -3.98
N ILE A 56 -13.04 -15.81 -3.35
CA ILE A 56 -11.63 -16.05 -3.72
C ILE A 56 -11.29 -17.54 -3.62
N LEU A 57 -11.55 -18.16 -2.46
CA LEU A 57 -11.17 -19.56 -2.19
C LEU A 57 -11.83 -20.56 -3.14
N ASN A 58 -12.97 -20.21 -3.72
CA ASN A 58 -13.74 -21.05 -4.63
C ASN A 58 -13.68 -20.60 -6.10
N ASN A 59 -12.81 -19.62 -6.44
CA ASN A 59 -12.71 -19.03 -7.79
C ASN A 59 -14.07 -18.52 -8.33
N LYS A 60 -14.84 -17.85 -7.48
CA LYS A 60 -16.15 -17.26 -7.77
C LYS A 60 -16.12 -15.73 -7.79
N LEU A 61 -14.97 -15.15 -8.11
CA LEU A 61 -14.90 -13.72 -8.39
C LEU A 61 -15.47 -13.47 -9.78
N ASP A 62 -16.33 -12.47 -9.89
CA ASP A 62 -16.82 -12.02 -11.20
C ASP A 62 -15.66 -11.40 -12.00
N ASN A 63 -14.73 -10.75 -11.30
CA ASN A 63 -13.55 -10.12 -11.86
C ASN A 63 -12.26 -10.77 -11.32
N ASN A 64 -11.81 -11.87 -11.93
CA ASN A 64 -10.49 -12.43 -11.64
C ASN A 64 -9.36 -11.63 -12.34
N LEU A 65 -9.24 -10.36 -11.96
CA LEU A 65 -8.30 -9.42 -12.56
C LEU A 65 -6.91 -9.56 -11.95
N VAL A 66 -6.81 -9.82 -10.64
CA VAL A 66 -5.54 -9.89 -9.91
C VAL A 66 -5.01 -11.31 -9.87
N THR A 67 -3.68 -11.44 -9.88
CA THR A 67 -3.02 -12.75 -9.73
C THR A 67 -2.72 -13.13 -8.29
N ASP A 68 -3.04 -12.24 -7.36
CA ASP A 68 -2.92 -12.48 -5.92
C ASP A 68 -4.14 -11.84 -5.23
N PRO A 69 -5.30 -12.50 -5.32
CA PRO A 69 -6.56 -11.97 -4.80
C PRO A 69 -6.58 -11.90 -3.27
N CYS A 70 -5.88 -12.80 -2.56
CA CYS A 70 -5.79 -12.76 -1.11
C CYS A 70 -5.05 -11.49 -0.64
N SER A 71 -3.93 -11.14 -1.29
CA SER A 71 -3.18 -9.92 -0.97
C SER A 71 -3.99 -8.66 -1.32
N TYR A 72 -4.71 -8.65 -2.45
CA TYR A 72 -5.59 -7.53 -2.78
C TYR A 72 -6.78 -7.39 -1.81
N LEU A 73 -7.31 -8.50 -1.30
CA LEU A 73 -8.35 -8.47 -0.25
C LEU A 73 -7.81 -7.91 1.07
N ASN A 74 -6.55 -8.21 1.44
CA ASN A 74 -5.91 -7.58 2.59
C ASN A 74 -5.80 -6.06 2.40
N TYR A 75 -5.35 -5.59 1.22
CA TYR A 75 -5.35 -4.16 0.90
C TYR A 75 -6.75 -3.52 1.05
N TRP A 76 -7.76 -4.12 0.42
CA TRP A 76 -9.15 -3.65 0.53
C TRP A 76 -9.57 -3.53 1.99
N MET A 77 -9.28 -4.57 2.78
CA MET A 77 -9.62 -4.61 4.20
C MET A 77 -8.96 -3.47 4.97
N SER A 78 -7.66 -3.26 4.76
CA SER A 78 -6.94 -2.15 5.39
C SER A 78 -7.55 -0.79 5.05
N ASN A 79 -7.77 -0.54 3.75
CA ASN A 79 -8.20 0.76 3.27
C ASN A 79 -9.58 1.13 3.81
N GLU A 80 -10.52 0.18 3.78
CA GLU A 80 -11.87 0.38 4.32
C GLU A 80 -11.85 0.60 5.84
N ILE A 81 -11.06 -0.18 6.59
CA ILE A 81 -10.95 -0.02 8.04
C ILE A 81 -10.32 1.32 8.39
N TYR A 82 -9.27 1.74 7.67
CA TYR A 82 -8.64 3.03 7.87
C TYR A 82 -9.65 4.18 7.68
N ALA A 83 -10.50 4.09 6.66
CA ALA A 83 -11.57 5.07 6.43
C ALA A 83 -12.60 5.09 7.57
N ILE A 84 -12.95 3.92 8.14
CA ILE A 84 -13.91 3.82 9.26
C ILE A 84 -13.34 4.43 10.54
N VAL A 85 -12.09 4.13 10.88
CA VAL A 85 -11.48 4.52 12.17
C VAL A 85 -10.73 5.86 12.10
N SER A 86 -10.64 6.47 10.92
CA SER A 86 -10.07 7.81 10.69
C SER A 86 -8.68 7.98 11.31
N SER A 87 -7.77 7.08 10.97
CA SER A 87 -6.36 7.11 11.42
C SER A 87 -6.14 6.83 12.92
N ASP A 88 -7.17 6.46 13.70
CA ASP A 88 -6.99 5.97 15.06
C ASP A 88 -6.27 4.61 15.02
N SER A 89 -4.97 4.62 15.29
CA SER A 89 -4.10 3.45 15.18
C SER A 89 -4.47 2.33 16.14
N VAL A 90 -5.03 2.66 17.30
CA VAL A 90 -5.48 1.67 18.30
C VAL A 90 -6.73 0.99 17.77
N LYS A 91 -7.73 1.76 17.36
CA LYS A 91 -8.96 1.20 16.79
C LYS A 91 -8.69 0.42 15.51
N TYR A 92 -7.80 0.91 14.64
CA TYR A 92 -7.39 0.21 13.44
C TYR A 92 -6.85 -1.19 13.76
N ASN A 93 -5.88 -1.28 14.67
CA ASN A 93 -5.32 -2.56 15.10
C ASN A 93 -6.38 -3.47 15.72
N THR A 94 -7.21 -2.94 16.62
CA THR A 94 -8.28 -3.73 17.23
C THR A 94 -9.25 -4.29 16.19
N PHE A 95 -9.65 -3.47 15.22
CA PHE A 95 -10.55 -3.88 14.14
C PHE A 95 -9.93 -4.99 13.30
N ILE A 96 -8.67 -4.83 12.86
CA ILE A 96 -7.92 -5.85 12.10
C ILE A 96 -7.78 -7.15 12.91
N SER A 97 -7.38 -7.05 14.19
CA SER A 97 -7.23 -8.21 15.06
C SER A 97 -8.54 -8.97 15.24
N MET A 98 -9.67 -8.26 15.38
CA MET A 98 -11.00 -8.89 15.48
C MET A 98 -11.35 -9.67 14.21
N LEU A 99 -10.96 -9.19 13.04
CA LEU A 99 -11.24 -9.82 11.75
C LEU A 99 -10.32 -11.01 11.42
N SER A 100 -9.25 -11.23 12.19
CA SER A 100 -8.39 -12.42 12.05
C SER A 100 -9.18 -13.72 12.25
N PHE A 101 -10.09 -13.74 13.23
CA PHE A 101 -10.93 -14.90 13.54
C PHE A 101 -11.84 -15.32 12.38
N PRO A 102 -12.73 -14.45 11.84
CA PRO A 102 -13.58 -14.84 10.72
C PRO A 102 -12.78 -15.18 9.46
N TRP A 103 -11.63 -14.54 9.23
CA TRP A 103 -10.74 -14.90 8.13
C TRP A 103 -10.19 -16.32 8.25
N ILE A 104 -9.52 -16.63 9.37
CA ILE A 104 -8.89 -17.94 9.60
C ILE A 104 -9.94 -19.04 9.54
N ASN A 105 -11.09 -18.86 10.20
CA ASN A 105 -12.14 -19.88 10.22
C ASN A 105 -12.79 -20.08 8.85
N THR A 106 -12.95 -19.01 8.06
CA THR A 106 -13.41 -19.15 6.67
C THR A 106 -12.39 -19.90 5.83
N TYR A 107 -11.10 -19.59 5.98
CA TYR A 107 -10.03 -20.29 5.29
C TYR A 107 -9.98 -21.77 5.69
N THR A 108 -10.00 -22.11 6.99
CA THR A 108 -9.88 -23.50 7.46
C THR A 108 -11.10 -24.34 7.12
N SER A 109 -12.31 -23.77 7.16
CA SER A 109 -13.56 -24.47 6.85
C SER A 109 -13.84 -24.69 5.37
N SER A 110 -13.20 -23.93 4.46
CA SER A 110 -13.40 -24.12 3.03
C SER A 110 -12.75 -25.42 2.54
N SER A 111 -13.52 -26.29 1.91
CA SER A 111 -12.99 -27.43 1.14
C SER A 111 -12.53 -26.97 -0.25
N ASN A 112 -11.59 -27.69 -0.87
CA ASN A 112 -11.13 -27.47 -2.25
C ASN A 112 -10.67 -26.03 -2.57
N LYS A 113 -9.82 -25.46 -1.71
CA LYS A 113 -9.30 -24.10 -1.86
C LYS A 113 -8.42 -24.00 -3.10
N VAL A 114 -8.78 -23.12 -4.03
CA VAL A 114 -7.97 -22.84 -5.22
C VAL A 114 -6.83 -21.85 -4.94
N GLU A 115 -6.95 -21.08 -3.86
CA GLU A 115 -6.04 -20.02 -3.47
C GLU A 115 -5.59 -20.17 -2.01
N ASN A 116 -4.33 -19.84 -1.73
CA ASN A 116 -3.79 -19.88 -0.37
C ASN A 116 -3.96 -18.52 0.33
N CYS A 117 -5.09 -18.34 1.01
CA CYS A 117 -5.33 -17.20 1.88
C CYS A 117 -5.15 -17.55 3.37
N SER A 118 -4.21 -18.44 3.74
CA SER A 118 -4.09 -18.94 5.12
C SER A 118 -3.77 -17.88 6.16
N ASN A 119 -3.08 -16.82 5.75
CA ASN A 119 -2.60 -15.78 6.65
C ASN A 119 -3.48 -14.53 6.49
N PRO A 120 -4.39 -14.21 7.44
CA PRO A 120 -4.89 -12.84 7.52
C PRO A 120 -3.66 -11.96 7.76
N SER A 121 -3.36 -11.06 6.82
CA SER A 121 -2.13 -10.29 7.00
C SER A 121 -2.26 -9.47 8.28
N ASN A 122 -1.26 -9.54 9.17
CA ASN A 122 -0.86 -8.36 9.92
C ASN A 122 -0.48 -7.37 8.83
N ILE A 123 -1.41 -6.54 8.37
CA ILE A 123 -1.21 -5.77 7.13
C ILE A 123 0.02 -4.88 7.28
N PHE A 124 0.17 -4.30 8.47
CA PHE A 124 1.31 -3.46 8.82
C PHE A 124 1.95 -3.91 10.14
N TYR A 125 3.29 -3.88 10.16
CA TYR A 125 4.14 -3.95 11.34
C TYR A 125 4.04 -2.67 12.17
N SER A 126 4.09 -1.50 11.52
CA SER A 126 3.79 -0.20 12.15
C SER A 126 2.45 0.35 11.67
N VAL A 127 1.66 0.88 12.59
CA VAL A 127 0.36 1.54 12.30
C VAL A 127 0.47 3.06 12.10
N THR A 128 1.68 3.57 11.92
CA THR A 128 1.90 4.92 11.39
C THR A 128 1.74 4.92 9.88
N ASP A 129 1.27 6.03 9.31
CA ASP A 129 1.22 6.25 7.86
C ASP A 129 0.44 5.19 7.05
N ILE A 130 -0.59 4.59 7.65
CA ILE A 130 -1.42 3.54 7.05
C ILE A 130 -1.98 3.96 5.69
N ASP A 131 -2.47 5.19 5.54
CA ASP A 131 -3.01 5.71 4.28
C ASP A 131 -1.96 5.65 3.17
N GLN A 132 -0.74 6.09 3.47
CA GLN A 132 0.35 6.12 2.52
C GLN A 132 0.80 4.70 2.16
N PHE A 133 0.90 3.79 3.13
CA PHE A 133 1.18 2.39 2.82
C PHE A 133 0.07 1.74 1.98
N ASN A 134 -1.19 2.05 2.25
CA ASN A 134 -2.31 1.61 1.41
C ASN A 134 -2.20 2.15 -0.01
N ASN A 135 -1.79 3.41 -0.20
CA ASN A 135 -1.53 3.99 -1.52
C ASN A 135 -0.41 3.26 -2.26
N ILE A 136 0.69 2.90 -1.58
CA ILE A 136 1.78 2.09 -2.16
C ILE A 136 1.26 0.72 -2.58
N ILE A 137 0.57 0.01 -1.69
CA ILE A 137 0.07 -1.34 -1.95
C ILE A 137 -0.95 -1.32 -3.11
N ASN A 138 -1.88 -0.37 -3.12
CA ASN A 138 -2.82 -0.16 -4.22
C ASN A 138 -2.08 0.00 -5.54
N TYR A 139 -1.07 0.88 -5.56
CA TYR A 139 -0.27 1.11 -6.75
C TYR A 139 0.47 -0.15 -7.21
N VAL A 140 1.11 -0.89 -6.30
CA VAL A 140 1.82 -2.13 -6.61
C VAL A 140 0.89 -3.19 -7.21
N HIS A 141 -0.32 -3.36 -6.68
CA HIS A 141 -1.29 -4.30 -7.24
C HIS A 141 -1.71 -3.91 -8.66
N ASN A 142 -2.00 -2.63 -8.88
CA ASN A 142 -2.37 -2.12 -10.20
C ASN A 142 -1.20 -2.19 -11.20
N PHE A 143 0.03 -1.89 -10.75
CA PHE A 143 1.25 -2.07 -11.54
C PHE A 143 1.36 -3.51 -12.02
N LYS A 144 1.29 -4.49 -11.09
CA LYS A 144 1.41 -5.92 -11.42
C LYS A 144 0.33 -6.39 -12.39
N PHE A 145 -0.89 -5.90 -12.21
CA PHE A 145 -1.99 -6.19 -13.12
C PHE A 145 -1.69 -5.72 -14.54
N VAL A 146 -1.28 -4.46 -14.69
CA VAL A 146 -0.96 -3.88 -16.01
C VAL A 146 0.28 -4.55 -16.62
N GLU A 147 1.31 -4.83 -15.81
CA GLU A 147 2.55 -5.49 -16.23
C GLU A 147 2.25 -6.85 -16.88
N LYS A 148 1.37 -7.65 -16.27
CA LYS A 148 0.97 -8.96 -16.82
C LYS A 148 0.16 -8.89 -18.10
N LYS A 149 -0.55 -7.79 -18.32
CA LYS A 149 -1.38 -7.58 -19.50
C LYS A 149 -0.67 -6.83 -20.61
N ILE A 150 0.56 -6.36 -20.39
CA ILE A 150 1.23 -5.39 -21.26
C ILE A 150 1.22 -5.74 -22.76
N SER A 151 1.31 -7.01 -23.12
CA SER A 151 1.29 -7.50 -24.50
C SER A 151 -0.09 -7.55 -25.16
N SER A 152 -1.17 -7.47 -24.39
CA SER A 152 -2.57 -7.62 -24.83
C SER A 152 -3.45 -6.41 -24.50
N ILE A 153 -2.86 -5.30 -24.06
CA ILE A 153 -3.59 -4.06 -23.74
C ILE A 153 -4.20 -3.48 -25.00
N LYS A 154 -5.52 -3.24 -24.98
CA LYS A 154 -6.23 -2.52 -26.04
C LYS A 154 -5.89 -1.02 -26.00
N PRO A 155 -5.90 -0.30 -27.13
CA PRO A 155 -5.56 1.13 -27.18
C PRO A 155 -6.31 1.98 -26.14
N ASP A 156 -7.64 1.82 -26.02
CA ASP A 156 -8.46 2.59 -25.07
C ASP A 156 -8.12 2.28 -23.60
N GLU A 157 -7.78 1.02 -23.29
CA GLU A 157 -7.34 0.62 -21.96
C GLU A 157 -5.94 1.17 -21.64
N LYS A 158 -5.06 1.22 -22.66
CA LYS A 158 -3.71 1.77 -22.55
C LYS A 158 -3.74 3.23 -22.08
N GLU A 159 -4.61 4.05 -22.67
CA GLU A 159 -4.77 5.45 -22.28
C GLU A 159 -5.17 5.58 -20.80
N ASN A 160 -6.04 4.70 -20.33
CA ASN A 160 -6.50 4.69 -18.94
C ASN A 160 -5.35 4.34 -17.98
N TYR A 161 -4.57 3.31 -18.30
CA TYR A 161 -3.41 2.91 -17.50
C TYR A 161 -2.31 3.97 -17.51
N CYS A 162 -2.05 4.60 -18.65
CA CYS A 162 -1.08 5.69 -18.76
C CYS A 162 -1.49 6.88 -17.88
N LYS A 163 -2.77 7.29 -17.91
CA LYS A 163 -3.29 8.34 -17.01
C LYS A 163 -3.17 7.96 -15.53
N TYR A 164 -3.45 6.70 -15.20
CA TYR A 164 -3.27 6.19 -13.84
C TYR A 164 -1.82 6.30 -13.38
N ILE A 165 -0.87 5.73 -14.11
CA ILE A 165 0.55 5.68 -13.75
C ILE A 165 1.13 7.09 -13.67
N TYR A 166 0.75 7.97 -14.61
CA TYR A 166 1.17 9.37 -14.60
C TYR A 166 0.82 10.08 -13.29
N SER A 167 -0.35 9.79 -12.70
CA SER A 167 -0.77 10.39 -11.43
C SER A 167 0.13 10.06 -10.23
N PHE A 168 0.93 8.99 -10.33
CA PHE A 168 1.89 8.58 -9.29
C PHE A 168 3.30 9.12 -9.53
N ILE A 169 3.66 9.59 -10.73
CA ILE A 169 5.04 9.99 -11.08
C ILE A 169 5.62 11.00 -10.08
N GLN A 170 4.83 12.01 -9.70
CA GLN A 170 5.32 13.08 -8.83
C GLN A 170 5.32 12.71 -7.34
N GLN A 171 4.47 11.77 -6.92
CA GLN A 171 4.21 11.49 -5.50
C GLN A 171 4.82 10.17 -5.02
N TYR A 172 5.23 9.29 -5.95
CA TYR A 172 5.66 7.94 -5.58
C TYR A 172 6.97 7.91 -4.79
N ASP A 173 7.92 8.79 -5.12
CA ASP A 173 9.17 8.90 -4.37
C ASP A 173 8.92 9.33 -2.91
N GLU A 174 7.94 10.22 -2.68
CA GLU A 174 7.49 10.61 -1.34
C GLU A 174 6.83 9.43 -0.62
N TYR A 175 5.95 8.68 -1.30
CA TYR A 175 5.32 7.50 -0.72
C TYR A 175 6.34 6.45 -0.29
N ILE A 176 7.30 6.08 -1.15
CA ILE A 176 8.29 5.06 -0.80
C ILE A 176 9.35 5.57 0.19
N SER A 177 9.49 6.89 0.39
CA SER A 177 10.38 7.44 1.42
C SER A 177 9.99 6.98 2.84
N ILE A 178 8.69 6.73 3.06
CA ILE A 178 8.13 6.24 4.32
C ILE A 178 8.64 4.83 4.63
N CYS A 179 8.93 4.01 3.60
CA CYS A 179 9.57 2.72 3.79
C CYS A 179 10.91 2.85 4.52
N ASN A 180 11.72 3.86 4.20
CA ASN A 180 12.99 4.09 4.90
C ASN A 180 12.76 4.54 6.35
N ALA A 181 11.79 5.43 6.58
CA ALA A 181 11.44 5.92 7.90
C ALA A 181 10.97 4.80 8.84
N ASP A 182 10.21 3.84 8.30
CA ASP A 182 9.75 2.63 8.99
C ASP A 182 10.80 1.49 9.01
N LYS A 183 12.04 1.76 8.56
CA LYS A 183 13.11 0.75 8.43
C LYS A 183 12.65 -0.52 7.69
N TYR A 184 11.80 -0.32 6.68
CA TYR A 184 11.20 -1.35 5.84
C TYR A 184 10.29 -2.35 6.56
N GLY A 185 9.83 -2.09 7.79
CA GLY A 185 8.94 -3.00 8.51
C GLY A 185 7.67 -3.36 7.74
N ASN A 186 7.02 -2.37 7.14
CA ASN A 186 5.84 -2.53 6.30
C ASN A 186 6.19 -2.88 4.85
N CYS A 187 7.23 -2.25 4.29
CA CYS A 187 7.56 -2.41 2.88
C CYS A 187 8.25 -3.74 2.55
N TYR A 188 8.79 -4.48 3.52
CA TYR A 188 9.32 -5.84 3.28
C TYR A 188 8.24 -6.82 2.78
N LYS A 189 6.96 -6.52 3.07
CA LYS A 189 5.82 -7.34 2.61
C LYS A 189 5.51 -7.15 1.13
N LEU A 190 6.09 -6.13 0.51
CA LEU A 190 5.95 -5.97 -0.93
C LEU A 190 6.74 -7.08 -1.64
N PRO A 191 6.23 -7.57 -2.78
CA PRO A 191 6.87 -8.68 -3.50
C PRO A 191 8.27 -8.38 -4.06
N LYS A 192 8.58 -7.09 -4.23
CA LYS A 192 9.85 -6.55 -4.72
C LYS A 192 10.16 -5.26 -3.96
N HIS A 193 11.38 -4.75 -4.09
CA HIS A 193 11.74 -3.48 -3.47
C HIS A 193 10.85 -2.35 -4.02
N PRO A 194 10.36 -1.40 -3.19
CA PRO A 194 9.45 -0.33 -3.64
C PRO A 194 9.93 0.45 -4.87
N SER A 195 11.25 0.65 -5.00
CA SER A 195 11.87 1.35 -6.13
C SER A 195 11.76 0.61 -7.46
N GLU A 196 11.56 -0.72 -7.44
CA GLU A 196 11.34 -1.52 -8.66
C GLU A 196 9.99 -1.24 -9.31
N TYR A 197 9.04 -0.65 -8.57
CA TYR A 197 7.74 -0.25 -9.06
C TYR A 197 7.72 1.21 -9.56
N ASN A 198 8.87 1.80 -9.90
CA ASN A 198 8.95 3.21 -10.28
C ASN A 198 7.96 3.59 -11.42
N PRO A 199 7.04 4.56 -11.20
CA PRO A 199 6.01 4.91 -12.18
C PRO A 199 6.56 5.54 -13.45
N GLN A 200 7.65 6.30 -13.38
CA GLN A 200 8.27 6.90 -14.56
C GLN A 200 8.83 5.82 -15.50
N ASN A 201 9.52 4.82 -14.94
CA ASN A 201 10.03 3.69 -15.70
C ASN A 201 8.89 2.90 -16.34
N PHE A 202 7.82 2.66 -15.58
CA PHE A 202 6.67 1.89 -16.08
C PHE A 202 5.88 2.63 -17.16
N TYR A 203 5.73 3.95 -17.01
CA TYR A 203 5.11 4.83 -18.01
C TYR A 203 5.87 4.78 -19.34
N ASN A 204 7.20 4.79 -19.28
CA ASN A 204 8.06 4.64 -20.45
C ASN A 204 8.00 3.23 -21.05
N GLN A 205 7.98 2.19 -20.21
CA GLN A 205 7.84 0.79 -20.65
C GLN A 205 6.53 0.55 -21.40
N LEU A 206 5.44 1.18 -20.95
CA LEU A 206 4.15 1.15 -21.63
C LEU A 206 4.12 2.04 -22.87
N LYS A 207 5.19 2.77 -23.19
CA LYS A 207 5.22 3.70 -24.33
C LYS A 207 4.05 4.67 -24.29
N CYS A 208 3.76 5.22 -23.12
CA CYS A 208 2.64 6.14 -22.93
C CYS A 208 2.83 7.48 -23.67
N ASN A 209 4.08 7.86 -23.94
CA ASN A 209 4.41 9.05 -24.74
C ASN A 209 3.91 8.95 -26.19
N GLU A 210 3.85 7.73 -26.74
CA GLU A 210 3.42 7.46 -28.12
C GLU A 210 1.89 7.64 -28.31
N LEU A 211 1.12 7.84 -27.22
CA LEU A 211 -0.32 8.12 -27.30
C LEU A 211 -0.65 9.56 -27.73
N ASN A 212 0.31 10.48 -27.58
CA ASN A 212 0.13 11.90 -27.93
C ASN A 212 0.65 12.24 -29.33
N GLU A 213 1.26 11.28 -30.04
CA GLU A 213 1.60 11.49 -31.44
C GLU A 213 0.30 11.46 -32.24
N PRO A 214 -0.10 12.55 -32.92
CA PRO A 214 -1.15 12.45 -33.91
C PRO A 214 -0.65 11.41 -34.91
N ASN A 215 -1.48 10.41 -35.21
CA ASN A 215 -1.22 9.44 -36.27
C ASN A 215 -0.74 10.24 -37.48
N ALA A 216 0.57 10.21 -37.75
CA ALA A 216 1.11 10.69 -38.99
C ALA A 216 0.66 9.65 -40.01
N GLU A 217 -0.58 9.81 -40.48
CA GLU A 217 -1.05 9.14 -41.67
C GLU A 217 -0.01 9.40 -42.74
N SER A 218 0.54 8.30 -43.25
CA SER A 218 1.38 8.23 -44.43
C SER A 218 0.86 9.23 -45.45
N GLN A 219 1.58 10.33 -45.65
CA GLN A 219 1.34 11.22 -46.78
C GLN A 219 1.63 10.41 -48.04
N GLY A 220 0.57 9.91 -48.67
CA GLY A 220 0.61 9.55 -50.07
C GLY A 220 0.91 10.81 -50.87
N ASP A 221 1.80 10.67 -51.85
CA ASP A 221 2.25 11.73 -52.74
C ASP A 221 1.10 12.63 -53.26
N PRO A 222 1.29 13.95 -53.33
CA PRO A 222 0.28 14.86 -53.87
C PRO A 222 0.29 14.84 -55.41
N PRO A 223 -0.87 14.84 -56.09
CA PRO A 223 -0.92 15.19 -57.50
C PRO A 223 -0.79 16.71 -57.66
N LEU A 224 0.10 17.11 -58.57
CA LEU A 224 0.24 18.46 -59.10
C LEU A 224 -1.12 19.05 -59.55
N GLY A 225 -1.41 20.28 -59.13
CA GLY A 225 -2.51 21.11 -59.63
C GLY A 225 -2.33 22.57 -59.22
N ASP A 226 -2.40 23.46 -60.20
CA ASP A 226 -1.85 24.81 -60.28
C ASP A 226 -2.73 25.91 -59.63
N LYS A 227 -2.05 27.00 -59.20
CA LYS A 227 -2.45 28.43 -59.15
C LYS A 227 -3.38 29.06 -58.09
N ASP A 228 -2.75 30.03 -57.41
CA ASP A 228 -3.15 31.44 -57.17
C ASP A 228 -3.23 31.93 -55.70
N SER A 229 -2.44 32.99 -55.45
CA SER A 229 -2.17 33.77 -54.23
C SER A 229 -3.39 34.61 -53.75
N PRO A 230 -3.39 35.33 -52.58
CA PRO A 230 -2.23 35.90 -51.89
C PRO A 230 -2.14 35.74 -50.36
N SER A 231 -0.91 35.92 -49.90
CA SER A 231 -0.41 36.05 -48.54
C SER A 231 -1.11 37.13 -47.69
N ILE A 232 -1.39 36.80 -46.42
CA ILE A 232 -1.47 37.77 -45.33
C ILE A 232 -0.51 37.31 -44.23
N TYR A 233 0.38 38.24 -43.86
CA TYR A 233 1.44 38.14 -42.88
C TYR A 233 0.98 38.79 -41.56
N ILE A 234 1.57 38.35 -40.43
CA ILE A 234 1.65 38.99 -39.10
C ILE A 234 0.39 38.77 -38.23
N GLU A 235 0.44 38.33 -36.96
CA GLU A 235 1.37 38.67 -35.87
C GLU A 235 1.38 37.59 -34.77
N SER A 236 2.57 37.20 -34.34
CA SER A 236 2.81 36.64 -33.01
C SER A 236 2.72 37.77 -31.99
N SER A 237 1.79 37.70 -31.04
CA SER A 237 1.80 38.61 -29.89
C SER A 237 2.28 37.89 -28.63
N GLU A 238 3.38 38.45 -28.13
CA GLU A 238 4.06 38.14 -26.89
C GLU A 238 3.18 38.22 -25.65
N SER A 239 3.65 37.45 -24.67
CA SER A 239 3.41 37.53 -23.23
C SER A 239 3.13 38.93 -22.67
N ASN A 240 2.07 39.05 -21.88
CA ASN A 240 1.96 40.12 -20.88
C ASN A 240 2.07 39.54 -19.47
N SER A 241 3.17 39.95 -18.83
CA SER A 241 3.52 39.83 -17.42
C SER A 241 2.43 40.44 -16.52
N PHE A 242 1.88 39.65 -15.61
CA PHE A 242 1.07 40.16 -14.51
C PHE A 242 1.98 40.57 -13.33
N HIS A 243 2.22 41.88 -13.20
CA HIS A 243 2.81 42.47 -12.00
C HIS A 243 1.79 42.46 -10.86
N ILE A 244 1.93 41.52 -9.92
CA ILE A 244 1.21 41.53 -8.63
C ILE A 244 2.17 42.08 -7.57
N LEU A 245 1.85 43.26 -7.04
CA LEU A 245 2.53 43.88 -5.89
C LEU A 245 2.35 43.00 -4.63
N PRO A 246 3.40 42.69 -3.85
CA PRO A 246 3.23 41.97 -2.59
C PRO A 246 2.97 42.94 -1.44
N ILE A 247 1.73 43.00 -0.95
CA ILE A 247 1.44 43.52 0.39
C ILE A 247 1.61 42.35 1.37
N PHE A 248 2.85 42.08 1.78
CA PHE A 248 3.15 41.18 2.89
C PHE A 248 4.17 41.84 3.81
N SER A 249 3.71 42.71 4.72
CA SER A 249 4.62 43.27 5.73
C SER A 249 4.06 43.39 7.16
N SER A 250 3.04 42.61 7.55
CA SER A 250 2.53 42.68 8.93
C SER A 250 2.42 41.35 9.70
N LEU A 251 2.67 40.19 9.07
CA LEU A 251 2.52 38.88 9.75
C LEU A 251 3.83 38.20 10.16
N PHE A 252 4.99 38.62 9.64
CA PHE A 252 6.28 38.02 10.02
C PHE A 252 6.82 38.49 11.37
N GLY A 253 6.43 39.68 11.83
CA GLY A 253 6.87 40.22 13.12
C GLY A 253 6.32 39.44 14.32
N ALA A 254 5.11 38.88 14.23
CA ALA A 254 4.49 38.12 15.31
C ALA A 254 5.09 36.72 15.49
N LEU A 255 5.55 36.08 14.40
CA LEU A 255 6.14 34.74 14.45
C LEU A 255 7.54 34.71 15.09
N LEU A 256 8.33 35.77 14.91
CA LEU A 256 9.68 35.86 15.49
C LEU A 256 9.66 35.99 17.02
N VAL A 257 8.66 36.68 17.59
CA VAL A 257 8.52 36.82 19.05
C VAL A 257 8.21 35.46 19.70
N SER A 258 7.34 34.66 19.10
CA SER A 258 6.99 33.32 19.59
C SER A 258 8.18 32.35 19.63
N LEU A 259 9.10 32.47 18.66
CA LEU A 259 10.32 31.64 18.62
C LEU A 259 11.32 32.00 19.73
N LEU A 260 11.42 33.28 20.10
CA LEU A 260 12.30 33.72 21.19
C LEU A 260 11.76 33.31 22.56
N THR A 261 10.44 33.34 22.76
CA THR A 261 9.83 32.88 24.03
C THR A 261 9.85 31.36 24.19
N TYR A 262 9.81 30.59 23.09
CA TYR A 262 9.93 29.12 23.16
C TYR A 262 11.25 28.67 23.79
N LYS A 263 12.34 29.43 23.60
CA LYS A 263 13.65 29.12 24.19
C LYS A 263 13.74 29.39 25.70
N LEU A 264 12.76 30.10 26.28
CA LEU A 264 12.75 30.52 27.69
C LEU A 264 11.77 29.73 28.57
N THR A 265 11.00 28.80 28.00
CA THR A 265 10.07 27.92 28.74
C THR A 265 10.79 26.60 29.12
N PRO A 266 10.82 26.17 30.40
CA PRO A 266 11.58 25.00 30.83
C PRO A 266 10.88 23.67 30.51
N VAL A 267 10.25 23.55 29.33
CA VAL A 267 9.54 22.32 28.89
C VAL A 267 10.51 21.31 28.23
N GLY A 268 11.67 21.76 27.75
CA GLY A 268 12.66 20.90 27.09
C GLY A 268 13.29 19.83 27.99
N SER A 269 13.41 20.10 29.30
CA SER A 269 13.99 19.15 30.27
C SER A 269 13.08 17.93 30.54
N PHE A 270 11.77 18.09 30.40
CA PHE A 270 10.81 17.04 30.73
C PHE A 270 10.66 16.00 29.61
N LEU A 271 10.79 16.43 28.36
CA LEU A 271 10.68 15.56 27.19
C LEU A 271 11.88 14.59 27.06
N ASN A 272 13.08 15.05 27.40
CA ASN A 272 14.28 14.22 27.23
C ASN A 272 14.33 13.02 28.20
N LYS A 273 13.69 13.15 29.37
CA LYS A 273 13.68 12.10 30.40
C LYS A 273 12.71 10.95 30.09
N ARG A 274 11.70 11.18 29.24
CA ARG A 274 10.73 10.15 28.83
C ARG A 274 11.21 9.32 27.63
N ILE A 275 12.11 9.86 26.82
CA ILE A 275 12.60 9.23 25.58
C ILE A 275 13.72 8.21 25.85
N PHE A 276 14.58 8.44 26.86
CA PHE A 276 15.76 7.59 27.07
C PHE A 276 15.54 6.35 27.96
N ASN A 277 14.38 6.19 28.61
CA ASN A 277 14.17 5.08 29.56
C ASN A 277 13.79 3.73 28.90
N ASN A 278 13.51 3.71 27.59
CA ASN A 278 13.05 2.51 26.88
C ASN A 278 14.16 1.75 26.13
N ARG A 279 15.42 2.21 26.19
CA ARG A 279 16.54 1.58 25.45
C ARG A 279 17.09 0.30 26.10
N LYS A 280 16.79 0.04 27.37
CA LYS A 280 17.36 -1.11 28.10
C LYS A 280 16.67 -2.45 27.85
N THR A 281 15.53 -2.47 27.16
CA THR A 281 14.75 -3.70 26.93
C THR A 281 15.05 -4.40 25.59
N GLN A 282 15.72 -3.74 24.64
CA GLN A 282 15.98 -4.31 23.31
C GLN A 282 17.20 -5.23 23.23
N GLU A 283 18.19 -5.09 24.13
CA GLU A 283 19.39 -5.95 24.11
C GLU A 283 19.09 -7.38 24.60
N ASN A 284 18.01 -7.59 25.37
CA ASN A 284 17.66 -8.92 25.88
C ASN A 284 16.90 -9.78 24.85
N ILE A 285 16.13 -9.17 23.95
CA ILE A 285 15.31 -9.92 22.96
C ILE A 285 16.19 -10.49 21.84
N TYR A 286 17.27 -9.79 21.47
CA TYR A 286 18.19 -10.26 20.43
C TYR A 286 18.98 -11.51 20.85
N ASN A 287 19.19 -11.71 22.16
CA ASN A 287 19.85 -12.92 22.68
C ASN A 287 18.90 -14.12 22.83
N GLU A 288 17.59 -13.90 22.88
CA GLU A 288 16.60 -14.98 23.03
C GLU A 288 16.29 -15.64 21.67
N MET A 289 16.33 -14.89 20.56
CA MET A 289 16.10 -15.44 19.21
C MET A 289 17.27 -16.28 18.67
N ASN A 290 18.51 -16.03 19.10
CA ASN A 290 19.67 -16.84 18.68
C ASN A 290 19.77 -18.19 19.43
N ASN A 291 19.04 -18.38 20.53
CA ASN A 291 19.01 -19.65 21.27
C ASN A 291 17.88 -20.58 20.82
N ILE A 292 16.86 -20.08 20.11
CA ILE A 292 15.68 -20.87 19.72
C ILE A 292 15.93 -21.68 18.43
N ASP A 293 16.96 -21.36 17.63
CA ASP A 293 17.24 -22.00 16.33
C ASP A 293 18.19 -23.24 16.38
N LEU A 294 18.49 -23.79 17.56
CA LEU A 294 19.33 -24.99 17.69
C LEU A 294 18.68 -26.16 18.46
N GLU A 295 17.41 -26.05 18.84
CA GLU A 295 16.78 -27.00 19.75
C GLU A 295 15.54 -27.67 19.13
N ASP A 296 15.70 -28.28 17.95
CA ASP A 296 14.74 -29.31 17.51
C ASP A 296 15.32 -30.30 16.48
N ILE A 297 16.38 -31.03 16.87
CA ILE A 297 16.63 -32.36 16.30
C ILE A 297 17.17 -33.25 17.42
N SER A 298 16.30 -34.02 18.09
CA SER A 298 16.57 -35.39 18.56
C SER A 298 15.55 -35.81 19.63
N GLU A 299 14.38 -36.31 19.22
CA GLU A 299 13.67 -37.29 20.04
C GLU A 299 14.24 -38.68 19.76
N GLY A 300 14.88 -39.25 20.78
CA GLY A 300 14.66 -40.65 21.15
C GLY A 300 15.69 -41.70 20.71
N VAL A 301 16.82 -41.78 21.41
CA VAL A 301 17.39 -43.10 21.79
C VAL A 301 17.93 -43.02 23.22
N ASN A 302 17.30 -43.76 24.13
CA ASN A 302 17.78 -43.98 25.50
C ASN A 302 19.03 -44.89 25.44
N ILE A 303 20.21 -44.34 25.70
CA ILE A 303 21.41 -45.13 25.99
C ILE A 303 22.09 -44.55 27.23
N ASN A 304 22.00 -45.31 28.33
CA ASN A 304 22.77 -45.10 29.55
C ASN A 304 24.25 -45.23 29.20
N LEU A 305 25.03 -44.17 29.42
CA LEU A 305 26.50 -44.22 29.44
C LEU A 305 26.98 -43.46 30.69
N ASP A 306 27.22 -44.24 31.74
CA ASP A 306 27.96 -43.84 32.92
C ASP A 306 29.38 -43.41 32.55
N ASN A 307 29.81 -42.30 33.16
CA ASN A 307 31.19 -41.88 33.45
C ASN A 307 32.22 -41.90 32.31
N ASP A 308 32.40 -40.74 31.64
CA ASP A 308 33.75 -40.32 31.20
C ASP A 308 33.85 -38.79 31.08
N PRO A 309 34.92 -38.14 31.59
CA PRO A 309 35.12 -36.69 31.47
C PRO A 309 35.78 -36.32 30.14
N PHE A 310 35.09 -35.52 29.32
CA PHE A 310 35.64 -34.97 28.08
C PHE A 310 36.53 -33.75 28.37
N HIS A 311 37.81 -33.83 28.01
CA HIS A 311 38.75 -32.71 28.06
C HIS A 311 38.75 -31.93 26.73
N ILE A 312 38.46 -30.63 26.80
CA ILE A 312 38.61 -29.69 25.67
C ILE A 312 39.65 -28.64 26.06
N THR A 313 40.72 -28.53 25.27
CA THR A 313 41.75 -27.48 25.39
C THR A 313 41.53 -26.40 24.34
N TYR A 314 41.65 -25.13 24.75
CA TYR A 314 41.64 -23.97 23.85
C TYR A 314 43.06 -23.63 23.40
N GLN A 315 43.26 -23.38 22.11
CA GLN A 315 44.43 -22.66 21.59
C GLN A 315 44.10 -21.17 21.51
N GLN A 316 44.92 -20.33 22.16
CA GLN A 316 44.89 -18.88 22.03
C GLN A 316 45.61 -18.45 20.75
N VAL A 317 45.03 -17.46 20.06
CA VAL A 317 45.73 -16.56 19.12
C VAL A 317 45.70 -15.17 19.71
#